data_AF-C5MF80-F1
#
_entry.id   AF-C5MF80-F1
#
_cell.length_a   1.000
_cell.length_b   1.000
_cell.length_c   1.000
_cell.angle_alpha   90.00
_cell.angle_beta   90.00
_cell.angle_gamma   90.00
#
_symmetry.space_group_name_H-M   'P 1'
#
loop_
_entity.id
_entity.type
_entity.pdbx_description
1 polymer ?
#
loop_
_entity_poly.entity_id
_entity_poly.type
_entity_poly.pdbx_seq_one_letter_code
_entity_poly.pdbx_strand_id
1 'polypeptide(L)'
;MLKILPEDYRPYLEYLPDLQLCINIIMTFTPLFSYGSTCYSIQKRQTSVGFSIDICCTMFMAAILRIYYYICSPYEPTLLRQSIVMIFIQSILLKISLKYRPNNYDPELLNPLPVFENELNLRIPRRLSSATLEHESYWRGDWINSMELLSLDTLKYIWGYFITYFNQGLRFFDVYYKRPFNFWQWKYERNYWLFITWFIGIFGILTIFLKDNLIYTNIIGMLGLFIESLLPLPQILLLNRLQSVKNFKIILLLSWLCGDCTKISYLLYGAQNISIIFLIAGLFQMSLDFYIAYQYLKFKYLDDYQTNKEVGFVESSDRRNQSISEIVQQMITPSSSEIEMDDFTEKHTDSIGNKIRSSRSRSRSGSMIV
;
A
#
# COMPACT_ATOMS: atom_id res chain seq x y z
N MET A 1 31.35 19.31 -17.24
CA MET A 1 31.90 18.03 -16.71
C MET A 1 33.16 17.56 -17.46
N LEU A 2 33.39 17.92 -18.74
CA LEU A 2 34.53 17.45 -19.55
C LEU A 2 35.92 18.07 -19.26
N LYS A 3 36.03 19.13 -18.44
CA LYS A 3 37.33 19.79 -18.17
C LYS A 3 38.17 19.15 -17.07
N ILE A 4 37.64 18.14 -16.36
CA ILE A 4 38.28 17.54 -15.17
C ILE A 4 38.96 16.19 -15.50
N LEU A 5 38.70 15.60 -16.67
CA LEU A 5 39.23 14.28 -17.02
C LEU A 5 40.55 14.39 -17.81
N PRO A 6 41.60 13.61 -17.45
CA PRO A 6 42.86 13.57 -18.21
C PRO A 6 42.62 13.15 -19.68
N GLU A 7 43.39 13.74 -20.60
CA GLU A 7 43.23 13.57 -22.06
C GLU A 7 43.29 12.09 -22.50
N ASP A 8 44.06 11.26 -21.79
CA ASP A 8 44.25 9.82 -22.08
C ASP A 8 42.95 8.99 -21.95
N TYR A 9 41.94 9.50 -21.22
CA TYR A 9 40.67 8.81 -21.00
C TYR A 9 39.53 9.27 -21.93
N ARG A 10 39.74 10.35 -22.71
CA ARG A 10 38.76 10.84 -23.69
C ARG A 10 38.37 9.84 -24.79
N PRO A 11 39.27 9.03 -25.36
CA PRO A 11 38.86 8.06 -26.39
C PRO A 11 38.01 6.91 -25.82
N TYR A 12 38.09 6.62 -24.51
CA TYR A 12 37.25 5.61 -23.86
C TYR A 12 35.85 6.14 -23.51
N LEU A 13 35.70 7.47 -23.34
CA LEU A 13 34.40 8.12 -23.17
C LEU A 13 33.51 8.00 -24.42
N GLU A 14 34.11 7.89 -25.61
CA GLU A 14 33.39 7.71 -26.87
C GLU A 14 32.78 6.30 -26.99
N TYR A 15 33.30 5.34 -26.22
CA TYR A 15 32.78 3.97 -26.11
C TYR A 15 31.70 3.82 -25.02
N LEU A 16 31.53 4.82 -24.15
CA LEU A 16 30.42 4.81 -23.20
C LEU A 16 29.12 5.01 -23.99
N PRO A 17 28.08 4.18 -23.75
CA PRO A 17 26.80 4.40 -24.39
C PRO A 17 26.35 5.82 -24.03
N ASP A 18 25.90 6.56 -25.04
CA ASP A 18 25.48 7.95 -24.88
C ASP A 18 24.56 8.04 -23.65
N LEU A 19 25.01 8.76 -22.62
CA LEU A 19 24.38 8.75 -21.30
C LEU A 19 22.90 9.12 -21.41
N GLN A 20 22.60 10.01 -22.37
CA GLN A 20 21.24 10.42 -22.71
C GLN A 20 20.40 9.27 -23.28
N LEU A 21 20.96 8.42 -24.14
CA LEU A 21 20.26 7.24 -24.66
C LEU A 21 19.94 6.25 -23.53
N CYS A 22 20.90 6.00 -22.63
CA CYS A 22 20.69 5.15 -21.45
C CYS A 22 19.57 5.70 -20.56
N ILE A 23 19.60 7.00 -20.24
CA ILE A 23 18.56 7.67 -19.45
C ILE A 23 17.20 7.53 -20.14
N ASN A 24 17.12 7.75 -21.46
CA ASN A 24 15.88 7.67 -22.20
C ASN A 24 15.29 6.24 -22.21
N ILE A 25 16.14 5.22 -22.34
CA ILE A 25 15.71 3.82 -22.25
C ILE A 25 15.20 3.51 -20.84
N ILE A 26 15.95 3.89 -19.81
CA ILE A 26 15.54 3.70 -18.41
C ILE A 26 14.20 4.36 -18.17
N MET A 27 14.05 5.65 -18.49
CA MET A 27 12.80 6.40 -18.34
C MET A 27 11.61 5.73 -19.05
N THR A 28 11.81 5.26 -20.28
CA THR A 28 10.77 4.58 -21.07
C THR A 28 10.28 3.30 -20.38
N PHE A 29 11.19 2.51 -19.81
CA PHE A 29 10.88 1.20 -19.23
C PHE A 29 10.69 1.20 -17.70
N THR A 30 10.96 2.31 -17.00
CA THR A 30 10.73 2.44 -15.55
C THR A 30 9.33 1.97 -15.12
N PRO A 31 8.22 2.35 -15.80
CA PRO A 31 6.90 1.85 -15.44
C PRO A 31 6.77 0.33 -15.55
N LEU A 32 7.41 -0.26 -16.56
CA LEU A 32 7.38 -1.71 -16.75
C LEU A 32 8.03 -2.42 -15.57
N PHE A 33 9.18 -1.94 -15.09
CA PHE A 33 9.87 -2.52 -13.94
C PHE A 33 9.13 -2.30 -12.62
N SER A 34 8.69 -1.07 -12.35
CA SER A 34 8.04 -0.73 -11.07
C SER A 34 6.68 -1.43 -10.92
N TYR A 35 5.78 -1.27 -11.89
CA TYR A 35 4.46 -1.90 -11.86
C TYR A 35 4.52 -3.39 -12.20
N GLY A 36 5.46 -3.85 -13.02
CA GLY A 36 5.67 -5.28 -13.28
C GLY A 36 6.06 -6.06 -12.03
N SER A 37 6.90 -5.48 -11.16
CA SER A 37 7.21 -6.09 -9.85
C SER A 37 5.97 -6.23 -8.95
N THR A 38 5.04 -5.27 -9.05
CA THR A 38 3.77 -5.28 -8.33
C THR A 38 2.85 -6.35 -8.88
N CYS A 39 2.72 -6.45 -10.22
CA CYS A 39 1.98 -7.52 -10.90
C CYS A 39 2.44 -8.90 -10.45
N TYR A 40 3.75 -9.15 -10.53
CA TYR A 40 4.36 -10.42 -10.14
C TYR A 40 4.07 -10.76 -8.67
N SER A 41 4.12 -9.76 -7.79
CA SER A 41 3.82 -10.00 -6.38
C SER A 41 2.36 -10.32 -6.11
N ILE A 42 1.42 -9.63 -6.75
CA ILE A 42 -0.01 -9.92 -6.59
C ILE A 42 -0.29 -11.34 -7.08
N GLN A 43 0.31 -11.73 -8.21
CA GLN A 43 0.20 -13.09 -8.73
C GLN A 43 0.83 -14.14 -7.80
N LYS A 44 2.02 -13.87 -7.24
CA LYS A 44 2.66 -14.81 -6.31
C LYS A 44 1.88 -14.97 -5.01
N ARG A 45 1.28 -13.89 -4.51
CA ARG A 45 0.52 -13.88 -3.24
C ARG A 45 -0.95 -14.24 -3.40
N GLN A 46 -1.47 -14.27 -4.63
CA GLN A 46 -2.88 -14.53 -4.95
C GLN A 46 -3.83 -13.55 -4.24
N THR A 47 -3.38 -12.33 -3.95
CA THR A 47 -4.18 -11.29 -3.29
C THR A 47 -3.72 -9.91 -3.71
N SER A 48 -4.68 -9.03 -3.99
CA SER A 48 -4.45 -7.60 -4.26
C SER A 48 -4.63 -6.72 -3.01
N VAL A 49 -4.90 -7.31 -1.83
CA VAL A 49 -5.10 -6.57 -0.58
C VAL A 49 -3.80 -5.82 -0.24
N GLY A 50 -3.82 -4.49 -0.16
CA GLY A 50 -2.63 -3.66 0.10
C GLY A 50 -2.20 -2.78 -1.06
N PHE A 51 -2.75 -3.01 -2.25
CA PHE A 51 -2.55 -2.16 -3.41
C PHE A 51 -3.89 -1.57 -3.86
N SER A 52 -3.96 -0.25 -4.02
CA SER A 52 -5.19 0.41 -4.46
C SER A 52 -5.38 0.30 -5.98
N ILE A 53 -6.49 -0.31 -6.39
CA ILE A 53 -6.90 -0.45 -7.80
C ILE A 53 -7.15 0.92 -8.44
N ASP A 54 -7.50 1.93 -7.65
CA ASP A 54 -7.72 3.29 -8.14
C ASP A 54 -6.44 3.89 -8.73
N ILE A 55 -5.25 3.56 -8.19
CA ILE A 55 -3.96 4.02 -8.73
C ILE A 55 -3.78 3.53 -10.16
N CYS A 56 -4.14 2.27 -10.44
CA CYS A 56 -4.09 1.76 -11.80
C CYS A 56 -4.97 2.58 -12.73
N CYS A 57 -6.20 2.83 -12.28
CA CYS A 57 -7.18 3.50 -13.12
C CYS A 57 -6.82 4.99 -13.33
N THR A 58 -6.34 5.71 -12.30
CA THR A 58 -5.86 7.10 -12.44
C THR A 58 -4.62 7.19 -13.32
N MET A 59 -3.63 6.30 -13.16
CA MET A 59 -2.44 6.25 -14.03
C MET A 59 -2.80 5.97 -15.48
N PHE A 60 -3.76 5.07 -15.70
CA PHE A 60 -4.25 4.76 -17.03
C PHE A 60 -4.87 6.01 -17.67
N MET A 61 -5.81 6.67 -16.98
CA MET A 61 -6.42 7.92 -17.47
C MET A 61 -5.39 9.02 -17.72
N ALA A 62 -4.47 9.25 -16.78
CA ALA A 62 -3.43 10.27 -16.91
C ALA A 62 -2.51 10.00 -18.10
N ALA A 63 -2.13 8.75 -18.35
CA ALA A 63 -1.32 8.38 -19.50
C ALA A 63 -2.06 8.55 -20.85
N ILE A 64 -3.37 8.25 -20.90
CA ILE A 64 -4.22 8.52 -22.08
C ILE A 64 -4.25 10.02 -22.37
N LEU A 65 -4.51 10.85 -21.34
CA LEU A 65 -4.56 12.30 -21.49
C LEU A 65 -3.22 12.88 -21.94
N ARG A 66 -2.11 12.33 -21.46
CA ARG A 66 -0.76 12.71 -21.93
C ARG A 66 -0.57 12.42 -23.42
N ILE A 67 -1.05 11.28 -23.92
CA ILE A 67 -1.01 10.98 -25.36
C ILE A 67 -1.87 11.98 -26.15
N TYR A 68 -3.07 12.32 -25.68
CA TYR A 68 -3.89 13.32 -26.36
C TYR A 68 -3.29 14.72 -26.31
N TYR A 69 -2.71 15.10 -25.18
CA TYR A 69 -1.97 16.35 -25.06
C TYR A 69 -0.80 16.42 -26.05
N TYR A 70 -0.07 15.31 -26.24
CA TYR A 70 1.03 15.22 -27.22
C TYR A 70 0.56 15.51 -28.65
N ILE A 71 -0.63 15.05 -29.04
CA ILE A 71 -1.20 15.29 -30.37
C ILE A 71 -1.48 16.79 -30.58
N CYS A 72 -1.88 17.50 -29.53
CA CYS A 72 -2.12 18.94 -29.57
C CYS A 72 -0.83 19.76 -29.48
N SER A 73 0.09 19.38 -28.58
CA SER A 73 1.35 20.05 -28.31
C SER A 73 2.45 19.02 -28.08
N PRO A 74 3.24 18.69 -29.12
CA PRO A 74 4.28 17.66 -29.04
C PRO A 74 5.36 18.03 -28.02
N TYR A 75 5.69 17.07 -27.15
CA TYR A 75 6.78 17.16 -26.18
C TYR A 75 7.86 16.09 -26.47
N GLU A 76 8.80 15.91 -25.55
CA GLU A 76 9.92 14.98 -25.72
C GLU A 76 9.44 13.52 -25.96
N PRO A 77 9.89 12.85 -27.05
CA PRO A 77 9.32 11.57 -27.48
C PRO A 77 9.57 10.41 -26.51
N THR A 78 10.56 10.51 -25.61
CA THR A 78 10.76 9.50 -24.55
C THR A 78 9.58 9.44 -23.59
N LEU A 79 9.04 10.60 -23.18
CA LEU A 79 7.85 10.67 -22.33
C LEU A 79 6.59 10.12 -23.04
N LEU A 80 6.51 10.22 -24.37
CA LEU A 80 5.44 9.60 -25.15
C LEU A 80 5.55 8.07 -25.11
N ARG A 81 6.74 7.52 -25.41
CA ARG A 81 6.99 6.07 -25.30
C ARG A 81 6.72 5.55 -23.90
N GLN A 82 7.14 6.30 -22.88
CA GLN A 82 6.89 6.01 -21.47
C GLN A 82 5.38 5.96 -21.15
N SER A 83 4.57 6.85 -21.73
CA SER A 83 3.11 6.86 -21.58
C SER A 83 2.44 5.65 -22.25
N ILE A 84 2.93 5.22 -23.42
CA ILE A 84 2.46 4.00 -24.10
C ILE A 84 2.78 2.75 -23.27
N VAL A 85 4.02 2.64 -22.78
CA VAL A 85 4.45 1.55 -21.88
C VAL A 85 3.62 1.56 -20.59
N MET A 86 3.35 2.75 -20.04
CA MET A 86 2.48 2.92 -18.87
C MET A 86 1.08 2.35 -19.12
N ILE A 87 0.42 2.68 -20.23
CA ILE A 87 -0.92 2.15 -20.57
C ILE A 87 -0.89 0.62 -20.64
N PHE A 88 0.14 0.05 -21.27
CA PHE A 88 0.28 -1.41 -21.39
C PHE A 88 0.42 -2.09 -20.02
N ILE A 89 1.35 -1.64 -19.17
CA ILE A 89 1.56 -2.28 -17.87
C ILE A 89 0.39 -2.03 -16.91
N GLN A 90 -0.26 -0.86 -16.97
CA GLN A 90 -1.45 -0.60 -16.16
C GLN A 90 -2.64 -1.43 -16.59
N SER A 91 -2.76 -1.74 -17.88
CA SER A 91 -3.78 -2.69 -18.37
C SER A 91 -3.60 -4.08 -17.75
N ILE A 92 -2.35 -4.56 -17.71
CA ILE A 92 -2.02 -5.86 -17.09
C ILE A 92 -2.25 -5.81 -15.58
N LEU A 93 -1.75 -4.77 -14.90
CA LEU A 93 -1.88 -4.63 -13.45
C LEU A 93 -3.35 -4.52 -13.03
N LEU A 94 -4.17 -3.78 -13.77
CA LEU A 94 -5.61 -3.69 -13.55
C LEU A 94 -6.27 -5.08 -13.66
N LYS A 95 -5.98 -5.83 -14.74
CA LYS A 95 -6.53 -7.18 -14.94
C LYS A 95 -6.13 -8.13 -13.80
N ILE A 96 -4.87 -8.12 -13.40
CA ILE A 96 -4.34 -8.97 -12.32
C ILE A 96 -4.97 -8.57 -10.97
N SER A 97 -5.05 -7.27 -10.69
CA SER A 97 -5.59 -6.77 -9.42
C SER A 97 -7.09 -7.04 -9.29
N LEU A 98 -7.85 -6.98 -10.40
CA LEU A 98 -9.27 -7.36 -10.42
C LEU A 98 -9.46 -8.87 -10.24
N LYS A 99 -8.58 -9.69 -10.84
CA LYS A 99 -8.65 -11.16 -10.72
C LYS A 99 -8.36 -11.65 -9.30
N TYR A 100 -7.41 -11.03 -8.60
CA TYR A 100 -7.01 -11.39 -7.23
C TYR A 100 -7.61 -10.48 -6.16
N ARG A 101 -8.72 -9.80 -6.50
CA ARG A 101 -9.53 -9.09 -5.52
C ARG A 101 -10.14 -10.10 -4.54
N PRO A 102 -10.22 -9.80 -3.24
CA PRO A 102 -10.77 -10.74 -2.26
C PRO A 102 -12.23 -11.10 -2.60
N ASN A 103 -12.55 -12.40 -2.51
CA ASN A 103 -13.84 -12.95 -2.92
C ASN A 103 -15.04 -12.43 -2.12
N ASN A 104 -14.80 -11.89 -0.93
CA ASN A 104 -15.82 -11.29 -0.06
C ASN A 104 -16.14 -9.83 -0.41
N TYR A 105 -15.52 -9.27 -1.46
CA TYR A 105 -15.80 -7.91 -1.88
C TYR A 105 -17.17 -7.82 -2.55
N ASP A 106 -18.12 -7.14 -1.89
CA ASP A 106 -19.38 -6.74 -2.49
C ASP A 106 -19.58 -5.22 -2.39
N PRO A 107 -19.75 -4.50 -3.52
CA PRO A 107 -20.00 -3.06 -3.52
C PRO A 107 -21.28 -2.64 -2.78
N GLU A 108 -22.25 -3.55 -2.64
CA GLU A 108 -23.51 -3.26 -1.95
C GLU A 108 -23.37 -3.21 -0.43
N LEU A 109 -22.35 -3.90 0.11
CA LEU A 109 -22.04 -3.95 1.54
C LEU A 109 -21.15 -2.79 2.01
N LEU A 110 -20.79 -1.86 1.12
CA LEU A 110 -19.99 -0.69 1.46
C LEU A 110 -20.80 0.30 2.28
N ASN A 111 -20.12 0.99 3.20
CA ASN A 111 -20.78 1.98 4.05
C ASN A 111 -21.20 3.19 3.23
N PRO A 112 -22.43 3.70 3.41
CA PRO A 112 -22.83 4.94 2.74
C PRO A 112 -21.95 6.09 3.23
N LEU A 113 -21.74 7.06 2.34
CA LEU A 113 -21.10 8.32 2.72
C LEU A 113 -21.97 9.01 3.80
N PRO A 114 -21.35 9.57 4.85
CA PRO A 114 -22.10 10.32 5.85
C PRO A 114 -22.75 11.53 5.20
N VAL A 115 -23.94 11.89 5.69
CA VAL A 115 -24.69 13.05 5.20
C VAL A 115 -23.91 14.31 5.55
N PHE A 116 -23.66 15.14 4.54
CA PHE A 116 -22.88 16.38 4.66
C PHE A 116 -23.38 17.27 5.80
N GLU A 117 -24.70 17.43 5.90
CA GLU A 117 -25.35 18.29 6.89
C GLU A 117 -25.06 17.84 8.33
N ASN A 118 -25.09 16.53 8.59
CA ASN A 118 -24.78 15.98 9.91
C ASN A 118 -23.33 16.27 10.32
N GLU A 119 -22.39 16.13 9.38
CA GLU A 119 -20.98 16.41 9.65
C GLU A 119 -20.70 17.89 9.85
N LEU A 120 -21.37 18.71 9.08
CA LEU A 120 -21.27 20.15 9.16
C LEU A 120 -21.78 20.63 10.53
N ASN A 121 -22.95 20.12 10.97
CA ASN A 121 -23.54 20.43 12.26
C ASN A 121 -22.67 20.02 13.45
N LEU A 122 -21.81 19.01 13.31
CA LEU A 122 -20.82 18.64 14.34
C LEU A 122 -19.65 19.64 14.46
N ARG A 123 -19.41 20.46 13.44
CA ARG A 123 -18.26 21.39 13.37
C ARG A 123 -18.65 22.85 13.54
N ILE A 124 -19.90 23.19 13.22
CA ILE A 124 -20.42 24.55 13.35
C ILE A 124 -20.69 24.88 14.84
N PRO A 125 -20.42 26.12 15.29
CA PRO A 125 -20.85 26.58 16.61
C PRO A 125 -22.35 26.37 16.85
N ARG A 126 -22.74 25.91 18.03
CA ARG A 126 -24.15 25.61 18.36
C ARG A 126 -25.13 26.75 18.05
N ARG A 127 -24.66 28.00 18.18
CA ARG A 127 -25.41 29.24 17.88
C ARG A 127 -25.84 29.37 16.41
N LEU A 128 -25.06 28.79 15.49
CA LEU A 128 -25.29 28.83 14.04
C LEU A 128 -25.89 27.52 13.50
N SER A 129 -25.94 26.48 14.34
CA SER A 129 -26.47 25.18 13.94
C SER A 129 -27.99 25.20 13.99
N SER A 130 -28.62 24.84 12.87
CA SER A 130 -30.09 24.69 12.77
C SER A 130 -30.64 23.54 13.62
N ALA A 131 -29.76 22.65 14.10
CA ALA A 131 -30.11 21.50 14.93
C ALA A 131 -30.22 21.82 16.44
N THR A 132 -29.81 23.02 16.88
CA THR A 132 -29.87 23.41 18.30
C THR A 132 -31.22 24.03 18.62
N LEU A 133 -31.92 23.54 19.66
CA LEU A 133 -33.23 24.08 20.06
C LEU A 133 -33.14 25.46 20.76
N GLU A 134 -32.00 25.76 21.39
CA GLU A 134 -31.76 27.04 22.06
C GLU A 134 -30.70 27.84 21.29
N HIS A 135 -31.12 28.96 20.70
CA HIS A 135 -30.21 29.88 20.02
C HIS A 135 -29.77 30.97 21.00
N GLU A 136 -28.49 30.96 21.39
CA GLU A 136 -27.93 32.06 22.17
C GLU A 136 -27.81 33.33 21.31
N SER A 137 -28.20 34.48 21.87
CA SER A 137 -28.10 35.76 21.18
C SER A 137 -26.63 36.20 21.00
N TYR A 138 -26.38 36.96 19.93
CA TYR A 138 -25.05 37.54 19.65
C TYR A 138 -24.76 38.81 20.47
N TRP A 139 -25.77 39.39 21.10
CA TRP A 139 -25.66 40.64 21.84
C TRP A 139 -25.20 40.40 23.28
N ARG A 140 -24.00 40.90 23.63
CA ARG A 140 -23.42 40.81 24.99
C ARG A 140 -23.38 42.15 25.74
N GLY A 141 -24.13 43.16 25.29
CA GLY A 141 -24.15 44.49 25.89
C GLY A 141 -23.12 45.47 25.31
N ASP A 142 -21.97 44.97 24.86
CA ASP A 142 -20.94 45.78 24.18
C ASP A 142 -20.83 45.44 22.69
N TRP A 143 -20.65 46.47 21.86
CA TRP A 143 -20.45 46.31 20.41
C TRP A 143 -19.18 45.53 20.07
N ILE A 144 -18.07 45.80 20.77
CA ILE A 144 -16.77 45.15 20.50
C ILE A 144 -16.86 43.65 20.77
N ASN A 145 -17.33 43.25 21.95
CA ASN A 145 -17.46 41.85 22.36
C ASN A 145 -18.48 41.05 21.52
N SER A 146 -19.50 41.74 20.98
CA SER A 146 -20.52 41.14 20.11
C SER A 146 -19.98 40.96 18.68
N MET A 147 -19.24 41.94 18.15
CA MET A 147 -18.58 41.83 16.84
C MET A 147 -17.46 40.79 16.84
N GLU A 148 -16.67 40.71 17.91
CA GLU A 148 -15.65 39.68 18.07
C GLU A 148 -16.29 38.28 18.04
N LEU A 149 -17.37 38.06 18.78
CA LEU A 149 -18.10 36.78 18.76
C LEU A 149 -18.60 36.42 17.36
N LEU A 150 -19.22 37.38 16.66
CA LEU A 150 -19.74 37.19 15.31
C LEU A 150 -18.62 36.83 14.31
N SER A 151 -17.49 37.55 14.37
CA SER A 151 -16.34 37.30 13.49
C SER A 151 -15.70 35.92 13.75
N LEU A 152 -15.56 35.51 15.00
CA LEU A 152 -15.03 34.20 15.35
C LEU A 152 -15.97 33.07 14.90
N ASP A 153 -17.27 33.23 15.09
CA ASP A 153 -18.25 32.22 14.68
C ASP A 153 -18.38 32.13 13.15
N THR A 154 -18.31 33.24 12.42
CA THR A 154 -18.29 33.24 10.95
C THR A 154 -17.01 32.61 10.39
N LEU A 155 -15.84 32.87 11.00
CA LEU A 155 -14.59 32.17 10.65
C LEU A 155 -14.71 30.66 10.91
N LYS A 156 -15.23 30.24 12.07
CA LYS A 156 -15.47 28.82 12.38
C LYS A 156 -16.49 28.19 11.43
N TYR A 157 -17.49 28.94 10.99
CA TYR A 157 -18.47 28.49 10.01
C TYR A 157 -17.81 28.23 8.66
N ILE A 158 -17.06 29.22 8.12
CA ILE A 158 -16.32 29.07 6.85
C ILE A 158 -15.33 27.90 6.94
N TRP A 159 -14.60 27.81 8.05
CA TRP A 159 -13.66 26.72 8.31
C TRP A 159 -14.35 25.36 8.43
N GLY A 160 -15.51 25.31 9.07
CA GLY A 160 -16.36 24.12 9.18
C GLY A 160 -16.83 23.62 7.82
N TYR A 161 -17.30 24.52 6.95
CA TYR A 161 -17.65 24.21 5.56
C TYR A 161 -16.45 23.69 4.79
N PHE A 162 -15.32 24.41 4.85
CA PHE A 162 -14.09 24.02 4.17
C PHE A 162 -13.64 22.61 4.56
N ILE A 163 -13.55 22.32 5.86
CA ILE A 163 -13.16 20.99 6.35
C ILE A 163 -14.17 19.93 5.95
N THR A 164 -15.48 20.22 6.04
CA THR A 164 -16.51 19.22 5.70
C THR A 164 -16.46 18.87 4.21
N TYR A 165 -16.34 19.87 3.34
CA TYR A 165 -16.12 19.64 1.90
C TYR A 165 -14.82 18.90 1.62
N PHE A 166 -13.73 19.30 2.26
CA PHE A 166 -12.43 18.64 2.09
C PHE A 166 -12.46 17.18 2.51
N ASN A 167 -13.04 16.88 3.68
CA ASN A 167 -13.18 15.51 4.17
C ASN A 167 -14.11 14.67 3.28
N GLN A 168 -15.21 15.26 2.79
CA GLN A 168 -16.09 14.58 1.84
C GLN A 168 -15.36 14.27 0.53
N GLY A 169 -14.53 15.20 0.06
CA GLY A 169 -13.63 14.99 -1.08
C GLY A 169 -12.61 13.88 -0.83
N LEU A 170 -11.97 13.83 0.33
CA LEU A 170 -11.05 12.75 0.68
C LEU A 170 -11.74 11.38 0.74
N ARG A 171 -12.95 11.31 1.29
CA ARG A 171 -13.71 10.06 1.37
C ARG A 171 -14.14 9.53 0.01
N PHE A 172 -14.26 10.39 -1.00
CA PHE A 172 -14.46 9.92 -2.37
C PHE A 172 -13.31 9.00 -2.83
N PHE A 173 -12.06 9.27 -2.41
CA PHE A 173 -10.91 8.42 -2.73
C PHE A 173 -10.76 7.21 -1.81
N ASP A 174 -11.49 7.13 -0.69
CA ASP A 174 -11.49 5.98 0.21
C ASP A 174 -12.31 4.84 -0.41
N VAL A 175 -11.74 3.63 -0.47
CA VAL A 175 -12.39 2.44 -1.02
C VAL A 175 -13.48 1.91 -0.08
N TYR A 176 -13.45 2.28 1.19
CA TYR A 176 -14.40 1.81 2.21
C TYR A 176 -15.82 2.38 2.06
N TYR A 177 -15.93 3.63 1.61
CA TYR A 177 -17.22 4.28 1.43
C TYR A 177 -17.76 4.00 0.04
N LYS A 178 -19.08 3.84 -0.06
CA LYS A 178 -19.78 3.69 -1.32
C LYS A 178 -19.74 5.01 -2.09
N ARG A 179 -19.04 5.00 -3.23
CA ARG A 179 -18.98 6.16 -4.13
C ARG A 179 -20.29 6.31 -4.90
N PRO A 180 -20.61 7.54 -5.36
CA PRO A 180 -21.68 7.75 -6.33
C PRO A 180 -21.51 6.80 -7.53
N PHE A 181 -22.59 6.11 -7.91
CA PHE A 181 -22.62 5.11 -9.00
C PHE A 181 -21.59 3.96 -8.87
N ASN A 182 -21.10 3.70 -7.65
CA ASN A 182 -20.01 2.74 -7.39
C ASN A 182 -18.79 3.00 -8.29
N PHE A 183 -18.47 4.27 -8.54
CA PHE A 183 -17.38 4.66 -9.43
C PHE A 183 -16.07 3.94 -9.07
N TRP A 184 -15.55 3.12 -9.99
CA TRP A 184 -14.35 2.28 -9.78
C TRP A 184 -14.40 1.32 -8.59
N GLN A 185 -15.61 1.06 -8.09
CA GLN A 185 -15.93 0.05 -7.09
C GLN A 185 -16.86 -1.01 -7.70
N TRP A 186 -16.85 -1.18 -9.02
CA TRP A 186 -17.73 -2.12 -9.68
C TRP A 186 -17.36 -3.57 -9.37
N LYS A 187 -18.39 -4.43 -9.30
CA LYS A 187 -18.24 -5.88 -9.08
C LYS A 187 -17.58 -6.58 -10.27
N TYR A 188 -18.02 -6.23 -11.48
CA TYR A 188 -17.55 -6.86 -12.72
C TYR A 188 -16.42 -6.06 -13.37
N GLU A 189 -15.37 -6.77 -13.80
CA GLU A 189 -14.22 -6.18 -14.50
C GLU A 189 -14.62 -5.45 -15.80
N ARG A 190 -15.68 -5.92 -16.48
CA ARG A 190 -16.16 -5.35 -17.75
C ARG A 190 -16.44 -3.85 -17.63
N ASN A 191 -16.97 -3.42 -16.48
CA ASN A 191 -17.34 -2.03 -16.27
C ASN A 191 -16.11 -1.10 -16.22
N TYR A 192 -14.97 -1.58 -15.73
CA TYR A 192 -13.71 -0.84 -15.75
C TYR A 192 -13.23 -0.60 -17.18
N TRP A 193 -13.20 -1.65 -17.98
CA TRP A 193 -12.79 -1.55 -19.38
C TRP A 193 -13.76 -0.74 -20.23
N LEU A 194 -15.07 -0.84 -19.97
CA LEU A 194 -16.08 -0.01 -20.63
C LEU A 194 -15.87 1.47 -20.31
N PHE A 195 -15.62 1.81 -19.03
CA PHE A 195 -15.33 3.19 -18.64
C PHE A 195 -14.08 3.72 -19.33
N ILE A 196 -12.99 2.96 -19.33
CA ILE A 196 -11.73 3.35 -20.01
C ILE A 196 -11.97 3.53 -21.51
N THR A 197 -12.73 2.64 -22.15
CA THR A 197 -13.06 2.74 -23.58
C THR A 197 -13.86 4.00 -23.88
N TRP A 198 -14.86 4.31 -23.06
CA TRP A 198 -15.63 5.56 -23.15
C TRP A 198 -14.75 6.80 -22.95
N PHE A 199 -13.84 6.76 -21.97
CA PHE A 199 -12.91 7.84 -21.70
C PHE A 199 -11.98 8.11 -22.89
N ILE A 200 -11.39 7.06 -23.47
CA ILE A 200 -10.59 7.14 -24.70
C ILE A 200 -11.44 7.69 -25.85
N GLY A 201 -12.65 7.17 -26.06
CA GLY A 201 -13.53 7.61 -27.15
C GLY A 201 -13.90 9.10 -27.05
N ILE A 202 -14.35 9.56 -25.87
CA ILE A 202 -14.77 10.95 -25.65
C ILE A 202 -13.61 11.91 -25.85
N PHE A 203 -12.47 11.68 -25.16
CA PHE A 203 -11.31 12.57 -25.32
C PHE A 203 -10.66 12.45 -26.70
N GLY A 204 -10.72 11.28 -27.34
CA GLY A 204 -10.28 11.09 -28.71
C GLY A 204 -11.08 11.92 -29.70
N ILE A 205 -12.42 11.88 -29.61
CA ILE A 205 -13.31 12.70 -30.44
C ILE A 205 -13.05 14.19 -30.20
N LEU A 206 -13.04 14.62 -28.94
CA LEU A 206 -12.75 16.02 -28.59
C LEU A 206 -11.40 16.48 -29.14
N THR A 207 -10.37 15.62 -29.07
CA THR A 207 -9.03 15.94 -29.57
C THR A 207 -9.01 16.09 -31.08
N ILE A 208 -9.70 15.22 -31.82
CA ILE A 208 -9.78 15.33 -33.28
C ILE A 208 -10.40 16.67 -33.71
N PHE A 209 -11.47 17.10 -33.03
CA PHE A 209 -12.18 18.35 -33.37
C PHE A 209 -11.51 19.62 -32.83
N LEU A 210 -10.82 19.55 -31.70
CA LEU A 210 -10.33 20.72 -30.96
C LEU A 210 -8.81 20.81 -30.86
N LYS A 211 -8.04 19.95 -31.55
CA LYS A 211 -6.57 19.92 -31.46
C LYS A 211 -5.89 21.27 -31.72
N ASP A 212 -6.45 22.09 -32.60
CA ASP A 212 -5.86 23.37 -32.99
C ASP A 212 -6.21 24.50 -31.98
N ASN A 213 -7.10 24.23 -31.02
CA ASN A 213 -7.51 25.21 -30.02
C ASN A 213 -6.61 25.18 -28.78
N LEU A 214 -5.88 26.27 -28.53
CA LEU A 214 -5.00 26.44 -27.38
C LEU A 214 -5.71 26.24 -26.03
N ILE A 215 -6.96 26.68 -25.90
CA ILE A 215 -7.74 26.55 -24.67
C ILE A 215 -7.94 25.07 -24.34
N TYR A 216 -8.29 24.27 -25.36
CA TYR A 216 -8.49 22.84 -25.20
C TYR A 216 -7.19 22.12 -24.79
N THR A 217 -6.08 22.44 -25.45
CA THR A 217 -4.74 21.92 -25.11
C THR A 217 -4.39 22.19 -23.65
N ASN A 218 -4.61 23.42 -23.19
CA ASN A 218 -4.36 23.80 -21.80
C ASN A 218 -5.28 23.05 -20.83
N ILE A 219 -6.56 22.87 -21.17
CA ILE A 219 -7.52 22.12 -20.34
C ILE A 219 -7.11 20.65 -20.21
N ILE A 220 -6.75 19.96 -21.30
CA ILE A 220 -6.28 18.56 -21.20
C ILE A 220 -5.03 18.49 -20.34
N GLY A 221 -4.06 19.40 -20.56
CA GLY A 221 -2.82 19.43 -19.79
C GLY A 221 -3.08 19.59 -18.30
N MET A 222 -3.90 20.59 -17.92
CA MET A 222 -4.29 20.83 -16.53
C MET A 222 -5.07 19.64 -15.93
N LEU A 223 -5.99 19.04 -16.69
CA LEU A 223 -6.78 17.89 -16.23
C LEU A 223 -5.90 16.64 -16.03
N GLY A 224 -4.94 16.41 -16.93
CA GLY A 224 -3.96 15.33 -16.82
C GLY A 224 -3.08 15.47 -15.57
N LEU A 225 -2.55 16.68 -15.32
CA LEU A 225 -1.78 16.98 -14.10
C LEU A 225 -2.63 16.82 -12.84
N PHE A 226 -3.87 17.30 -12.87
CA PHE A 226 -4.77 17.21 -11.73
C PHE A 226 -5.00 15.74 -11.36
N ILE A 227 -5.33 14.88 -12.32
CA ILE A 227 -5.49 13.44 -12.08
C ILE A 227 -4.21 12.80 -11.57
N GLU A 228 -3.06 13.17 -12.14
CA GLU A 228 -1.75 12.62 -11.74
C GLU A 228 -1.41 13.00 -10.29
N SER A 229 -1.60 14.28 -9.93
CA SER A 229 -1.29 14.80 -8.60
C SER A 229 -2.15 14.20 -7.47
N LEU A 230 -3.31 13.62 -7.80
CA LEU A 230 -4.21 12.97 -6.86
C LEU A 230 -3.96 11.46 -6.72
N LEU A 231 -3.09 10.87 -7.55
CA LEU A 231 -2.77 9.44 -7.51
C LEU A 231 -2.42 8.91 -6.12
N PRO A 232 -1.66 9.63 -5.27
CA PRO A 232 -1.24 9.07 -3.99
C PRO A 232 -2.41 8.90 -2.99
N LEU A 233 -3.50 9.66 -3.14
CA LEU A 233 -4.58 9.73 -2.15
C LEU A 233 -5.27 8.37 -1.87
N PRO A 234 -5.73 7.59 -2.87
CA PRO A 234 -6.31 6.28 -2.61
C PRO A 234 -5.38 5.33 -1.85
N GLN A 235 -4.06 5.41 -2.09
CA GLN A 235 -3.09 4.54 -1.42
C GLN A 235 -2.87 4.94 0.04
N ILE A 236 -2.79 6.25 0.30
CA ILE A 236 -2.70 6.81 1.65
C ILE A 236 -3.87 6.33 2.51
N LEU A 237 -5.08 6.42 1.96
CA LEU A 237 -6.30 6.02 2.65
C LEU A 237 -6.32 4.51 2.88
N LEU A 238 -5.96 3.72 1.87
CA LEU A 238 -5.88 2.26 1.99
C LEU A 238 -4.88 1.81 3.07
N LEU A 239 -3.67 2.36 3.09
CA LEU A 239 -2.66 2.01 4.10
C LEU A 239 -3.11 2.38 5.50
N ASN A 240 -3.74 3.55 5.66
CA ASN A 240 -4.31 3.95 6.94
C ASN A 240 -5.47 3.03 7.40
N ARG A 241 -6.15 2.33 6.49
CA ARG A 241 -7.16 1.32 6.90
C ARG A 241 -6.55 -0.01 7.24
N LEU A 242 -5.61 -0.47 6.43
CA LEU A 242 -4.99 -1.79 6.63
C LEU A 242 -4.05 -1.81 7.84
N GLN A 243 -3.48 -0.66 8.22
CA GLN A 243 -2.51 -0.52 9.32
C GLN A 243 -1.31 -1.48 9.18
N SER A 244 -1.01 -1.94 7.95
CA SER A 244 0.07 -2.86 7.63
C SER A 244 0.54 -2.64 6.20
N VAL A 245 1.82 -2.95 5.96
CA VAL A 245 2.49 -2.75 4.65
C VAL A 245 2.88 -4.06 3.98
N LYS A 246 2.49 -5.22 4.53
CA LYS A 246 2.93 -6.55 4.09
C LYS A 246 2.81 -6.78 2.58
N ASN A 247 1.79 -6.21 1.94
CA ASN A 247 1.51 -6.39 0.51
C ASN A 247 1.82 -5.17 -0.37
N PHE A 248 2.28 -4.06 0.22
CA PHE A 248 2.68 -2.87 -0.52
C PHE A 248 4.15 -2.95 -0.94
N LYS A 249 4.47 -2.49 -2.15
CA LYS A 249 5.82 -2.62 -2.72
C LYS A 249 6.67 -1.38 -2.53
N ILE A 250 7.81 -1.55 -1.84
CA ILE A 250 8.78 -0.47 -1.64
C ILE A 250 9.40 0.02 -2.96
N ILE A 251 9.61 -0.87 -3.93
CA ILE A 251 10.16 -0.49 -5.24
C ILE A 251 9.20 0.43 -6.01
N LEU A 252 7.90 0.26 -5.82
CA LEU A 252 6.88 1.13 -6.40
C LEU A 252 6.95 2.53 -5.77
N LEU A 253 7.00 2.61 -4.43
CA LEU A 253 7.14 3.87 -3.71
C LEU A 253 8.43 4.62 -4.08
N LEU A 254 9.57 3.92 -4.14
CA LEU A 254 10.84 4.50 -4.55
C LEU A 254 10.80 5.03 -5.98
N SER A 255 10.11 4.31 -6.88
CA SER A 255 9.93 4.74 -8.27
C SER A 255 9.10 6.03 -8.36
N TRP A 256 8.09 6.21 -7.52
CA TRP A 256 7.28 7.44 -7.50
C TRP A 256 8.11 8.63 -7.01
N LEU A 257 8.78 8.49 -5.86
CA LEU A 257 9.65 9.54 -5.31
C LEU A 257 10.78 9.94 -6.27
N CYS A 258 11.40 8.97 -6.95
CA CYS A 258 12.44 9.23 -7.94
C CYS A 258 11.88 9.96 -9.17
N GLY A 259 10.69 9.55 -9.63
CA GLY A 259 9.97 10.21 -10.72
C GLY A 259 9.63 11.66 -10.39
N ASP A 260 9.07 11.91 -9.21
CA ASP A 260 8.71 13.24 -8.73
C ASP A 260 9.93 14.16 -8.58
N CYS A 261 11.03 13.64 -8.02
CA CYS A 261 12.29 14.36 -7.94
C CYS A 261 12.82 14.76 -9.33
N THR A 262 12.80 13.82 -10.28
CA THR A 262 13.22 14.08 -11.67
C THR A 262 12.32 15.11 -12.34
N LYS A 263 11.01 15.02 -12.14
CA LYS A 263 10.00 15.93 -12.70
C LYS A 263 10.18 17.35 -12.16
N ILE A 264 10.31 17.50 -10.84
CA ILE A 264 10.52 18.81 -10.21
C ILE A 264 11.87 19.40 -10.64
N SER A 265 12.93 18.59 -10.72
CA SER A 265 14.23 19.04 -11.23
C SER A 265 14.14 19.57 -12.66
N TYR A 266 13.43 18.85 -13.54
CA TYR A 266 13.17 19.31 -14.90
C TYR A 266 12.36 20.63 -14.94
N LEU A 267 11.34 20.75 -14.09
CA LEU A 267 10.51 21.95 -14.02
C LEU A 267 11.25 23.17 -13.44
N LEU A 268 12.20 22.97 -12.54
CA LEU A 268 12.97 24.07 -11.93
C LEU A 268 14.16 24.52 -12.79
N TYR A 269 14.89 23.58 -13.38
CA TYR A 269 16.17 23.87 -14.05
C TYR A 269 16.12 23.74 -15.58
N GLY A 270 15.16 22.98 -16.11
CA GLY A 270 15.18 22.53 -17.50
C GLY A 270 14.30 23.35 -18.45
N ALA A 271 13.22 23.97 -17.96
CA ALA A 271 12.21 24.54 -18.85
C ALA A 271 12.07 26.07 -18.70
N GLN A 272 12.02 26.73 -19.86
CA GLN A 272 11.85 28.16 -20.01
C GLN A 272 10.36 28.45 -20.16
N ASN A 273 9.81 29.39 -19.38
CA ASN A 273 8.40 29.83 -19.41
C ASN A 273 7.34 28.76 -19.03
N ILE A 274 7.51 28.07 -17.91
CA ILE A 274 6.51 27.12 -17.40
C ILE A 274 5.44 27.86 -16.58
N SER A 275 4.17 27.45 -16.71
CA SER A 275 3.11 27.93 -15.82
C SER A 275 3.31 27.41 -14.39
N ILE A 276 3.20 28.30 -13.40
CA ILE A 276 3.39 28.00 -11.97
C ILE A 276 2.51 26.82 -11.50
N ILE A 277 1.36 26.59 -12.13
CA ILE A 277 0.45 25.48 -11.85
C ILE A 277 1.12 24.10 -11.95
N PHE A 278 2.04 23.89 -12.91
CA PHE A 278 2.74 22.61 -13.07
C PHE A 278 3.68 22.34 -11.90
N LEU A 279 4.35 23.38 -11.39
CA LEU A 279 5.24 23.28 -10.24
C LEU A 279 4.44 23.02 -8.96
N ILE A 280 3.34 23.75 -8.74
CA ILE A 280 2.48 23.54 -7.57
C ILE A 280 1.91 22.13 -7.56
N ALA A 281 1.42 21.63 -8.70
CA ALA A 281 0.90 20.26 -8.81
C ALA A 281 1.98 19.20 -8.52
N GLY A 282 3.20 19.39 -9.06
CA GLY A 282 4.33 18.50 -8.79
C GLY A 282 4.77 18.49 -7.33
N LEU A 283 4.84 19.65 -6.68
CA LEU A 283 5.15 19.76 -5.26
C LEU A 283 4.05 19.15 -4.38
N PHE A 284 2.78 19.33 -4.75
CA PHE A 284 1.65 18.72 -4.07
C PHE A 284 1.72 17.19 -4.16
N GLN A 285 1.95 16.64 -5.35
CA GLN A 285 2.13 15.19 -5.56
C GLN A 285 3.27 14.64 -4.70
N MET A 286 4.45 15.30 -4.72
CA MET A 286 5.61 14.89 -3.93
C MET A 286 5.32 14.93 -2.42
N SER A 287 4.53 15.91 -1.95
CA SER A 287 4.14 15.98 -0.54
C SER A 287 3.28 14.79 -0.09
N LEU A 288 2.40 14.30 -0.96
CA LEU A 288 1.57 13.12 -0.70
C LEU A 288 2.41 11.83 -0.74
N ASP A 289 3.36 11.74 -1.66
CA ASP A 289 4.28 10.59 -1.73
C ASP A 289 5.20 10.50 -0.51
N PHE A 290 5.68 11.65 0.00
CA PHE A 290 6.37 11.66 1.29
C PHE A 290 5.48 11.20 2.44
N TYR A 291 4.19 11.53 2.41
CA TYR A 291 3.24 11.04 3.41
C TYR A 291 3.05 9.52 3.31
N ILE A 292 2.98 8.93 2.11
CA ILE A 292 3.00 7.47 1.92
C ILE A 292 4.29 6.88 2.49
N ALA A 293 5.44 7.49 2.21
CA ALA A 293 6.72 7.02 2.72
C ALA A 293 6.79 7.02 4.24
N TYR A 294 6.29 8.08 4.88
CA TYR A 294 6.15 8.15 6.32
C TYR A 294 5.24 7.05 6.87
N GLN A 295 4.04 6.88 6.30
CA GLN A 295 3.12 5.80 6.70
C GLN A 295 3.76 4.42 6.53
N TYR A 296 4.47 4.20 5.43
CA TYR A 296 5.15 2.96 5.15
C TYR A 296 6.17 2.61 6.23
N LEU A 297 7.03 3.57 6.59
CA LEU A 297 8.04 3.37 7.65
C LEU A 297 7.38 3.10 9.00
N LYS A 298 6.32 3.86 9.35
CA LYS A 298 5.58 3.68 10.60
C LYS A 298 4.99 2.28 10.73
N PHE A 299 4.26 1.81 9.71
CA PHE A 299 3.63 0.50 9.74
C PHE A 299 4.62 -0.65 9.61
N LYS A 300 5.72 -0.46 8.87
CA LYS A 300 6.81 -1.45 8.82
C LYS A 300 7.44 -1.65 10.20
N TYR A 301 7.75 -0.56 10.91
CA TYR A 301 8.29 -0.64 12.26
C TYR A 301 7.34 -1.35 13.24
N LEU A 302 6.03 -1.09 13.13
CA LEU A 302 5.01 -1.74 13.94
C LEU A 302 4.88 -3.24 13.63
N ASP A 303 4.84 -3.62 12.35
CA ASP A 303 4.79 -5.02 11.89
C ASP A 303 6.04 -5.80 12.37
N ASP A 304 7.23 -5.20 12.26
CA ASP A 304 8.49 -5.80 12.70
C ASP A 304 8.52 -5.97 14.23
N TYR A 305 8.02 -5.00 15.00
CA TYR A 305 7.93 -5.09 16.45
C TYR A 305 6.99 -6.22 16.91
N GLN A 306 5.81 -6.35 16.29
CA GLN A 306 4.86 -7.42 16.61
C GLN A 306 5.45 -8.79 16.29
N THR A 307 6.08 -8.93 15.12
CA THR A 307 6.70 -10.19 14.68
C THR A 307 7.80 -10.62 15.65
N ASN A 308 8.69 -9.70 16.05
CA ASN A 308 9.76 -10.00 17.00
C ASN A 308 9.22 -10.39 18.39
N LYS A 309 8.12 -9.79 18.83
CA LYS A 309 7.46 -10.13 20.10
C LYS A 309 6.84 -11.52 20.06
N GLU A 310 6.18 -11.89 18.97
CA GLU A 310 5.60 -13.23 18.78
C GLU A 310 6.68 -14.31 18.73
N VAL A 311 7.75 -14.09 17.96
CA VAL A 311 8.89 -15.03 17.88
C VAL A 311 9.52 -15.22 19.26
N GLY A 312 9.74 -14.14 20.02
CA GLY A 312 10.27 -14.23 21.38
C GLY A 312 9.37 -15.01 22.34
N PHE A 313 8.04 -14.88 22.21
CA PHE A 313 7.09 -15.66 23.02
C PHE A 313 7.12 -17.15 22.66
N VAL A 314 7.16 -17.50 21.36
CA VAL A 314 7.27 -18.90 20.90
C VAL A 314 8.56 -19.53 21.39
N GLU A 315 9.70 -18.87 21.18
CA GLU A 315 11.00 -19.36 21.68
C GLU A 315 11.04 -19.53 23.20
N SER A 316 10.35 -18.67 23.96
CA SER A 316 10.26 -18.81 25.41
C SER A 316 9.39 -19.98 25.85
N SER A 317 8.36 -20.31 25.06
CA SER A 317 7.44 -21.41 25.33
C SER A 317 8.05 -22.76 24.94
N ASP A 318 8.77 -22.81 23.81
CA ASP A 318 9.52 -23.99 23.39
C ASP A 318 10.64 -24.34 24.39
N ARG A 319 11.38 -23.33 24.89
CA ARG A 319 12.37 -23.53 25.96
C ARG A 319 11.76 -24.12 27.22
N ARG A 320 10.58 -23.66 27.64
CA ARG A 320 9.85 -24.24 28.79
C ARG A 320 9.43 -25.69 28.51
N ASN A 321 8.88 -25.98 27.34
CA ASN A 321 8.46 -27.34 26.98
C ASN A 321 9.64 -28.31 26.92
N GLN A 322 10.79 -27.88 26.38
CA GLN A 322 12.03 -28.66 26.39
C GLN A 322 12.48 -28.97 27.82
N SER A 323 12.53 -27.98 28.71
CA SER A 323 12.88 -28.22 30.12
C SER A 323 11.94 -29.20 30.83
N ILE A 324 10.64 -29.14 30.55
CA ILE A 324 9.66 -30.09 31.11
C ILE A 324 9.92 -31.50 30.57
N SER A 325 10.18 -31.63 29.26
CA SER A 325 10.49 -32.93 28.65
C SER A 325 11.77 -33.56 29.20
N GLU A 326 12.80 -32.75 29.49
CA GLU A 326 14.03 -33.22 30.13
C GLU A 326 13.77 -33.73 31.56
N ILE A 327 12.99 -32.98 32.35
CA ILE A 327 12.61 -33.40 33.72
C ILE A 327 11.79 -34.69 33.70
N VAL A 328 10.83 -34.81 32.77
CA VAL A 328 10.03 -36.03 32.60
C VAL A 328 10.91 -37.22 32.18
N GLN A 329 11.87 -36.99 31.27
CA GLN A 329 12.80 -38.03 30.84
C GLN A 329 13.66 -38.54 32.02
N GLN A 330 14.15 -37.63 32.88
CA GLN A 330 14.88 -37.99 34.09
C GLN A 330 14.05 -38.83 35.07
N MET A 331 12.75 -38.58 35.18
CA MET A 331 11.85 -39.36 36.04
C MET A 331 11.52 -40.75 35.47
N ILE A 332 11.51 -40.91 34.15
CA ILE A 332 11.18 -42.19 33.48
C ILE A 332 12.41 -43.10 33.35
N THR A 333 13.62 -42.53 33.28
CA THR A 333 14.85 -43.32 33.35
C THR A 333 15.06 -43.81 34.78
N PRO A 334 15.02 -45.13 35.06
CA PRO A 334 15.44 -45.62 36.37
C PRO A 334 16.89 -45.23 36.57
N SER A 335 17.22 -44.67 37.73
CA SER A 335 18.60 -44.45 38.16
C SER A 335 19.36 -45.76 38.02
N SER A 336 20.16 -45.90 36.98
CA SER A 336 21.11 -47.00 36.81
C SER A 336 22.27 -46.75 37.78
N SER A 337 21.97 -46.89 39.06
CA SER A 337 22.89 -46.83 40.19
C SER A 337 22.19 -47.40 41.42
N GLU A 338 21.77 -48.66 41.34
CA GLU A 338 21.58 -49.56 42.48
C GLU A 338 21.24 -50.95 41.93
N ILE A 339 22.27 -51.76 41.73
CA ILE A 339 22.44 -53.18 42.11
C ILE A 339 23.84 -53.56 41.60
N GLU A 340 24.88 -53.09 42.30
CA GLU A 340 26.07 -53.92 42.51
C GLU A 340 25.80 -54.62 43.83
N MET A 341 25.54 -55.93 43.76
CA MET A 341 25.35 -56.78 44.92
C MET A 341 26.74 -57.09 45.47
N ASP A 342 27.04 -56.56 46.66
CA ASP A 342 28.31 -56.71 47.34
C ASP A 342 28.76 -58.18 47.44
N ASP A 343 30.04 -58.35 47.13
CA ASP A 343 30.89 -59.48 47.46
C ASP A 343 31.01 -59.60 48.99
N PHE A 344 30.08 -60.32 49.61
CA PHE A 344 30.22 -60.76 50.99
C PHE A 344 29.52 -62.09 51.26
N THR A 345 29.91 -63.17 50.58
CA THR A 345 29.93 -64.53 51.16
C THR A 345 30.66 -65.57 50.31
N GLU A 346 31.93 -65.33 49.93
CA GLU A 346 32.87 -66.43 49.71
C GLU A 346 33.34 -66.98 51.07
N LYS A 347 32.39 -67.53 51.84
CA LYS A 347 32.66 -68.33 53.04
C LYS A 347 31.43 -69.14 53.48
N HIS A 348 30.79 -69.85 52.56
CA HIS A 348 30.02 -71.07 52.89
C HIS A 348 29.62 -71.85 51.62
N THR A 349 30.53 -72.03 50.66
CA THR A 349 30.46 -73.19 49.77
C THR A 349 31.02 -74.39 50.52
N ASP A 350 30.22 -74.91 51.45
CA ASP A 350 30.28 -76.31 51.84
C ASP A 350 28.99 -76.63 52.57
N SER A 351 28.29 -77.62 52.01
CA SER A 351 26.98 -78.14 52.41
C SER A 351 25.80 -77.65 51.56
N ILE A 352 25.11 -78.61 50.95
CA ILE A 352 23.80 -78.53 50.28
C ILE A 352 23.86 -78.37 48.73
N GLY A 353 25.02 -78.63 48.13
CA GLY A 353 25.12 -79.04 46.73
C GLY A 353 25.06 -80.55 46.53
N ASN A 354 24.16 -81.29 47.21
CA ASN A 354 23.95 -82.71 46.92
C ASN A 354 22.68 -83.28 47.58
N LYS A 355 21.51 -82.97 47.02
CA LYS A 355 20.35 -83.88 47.08
C LYS A 355 19.24 -83.40 46.14
N ILE A 356 18.83 -84.30 45.24
CA ILE A 356 17.50 -84.37 44.62
C ILE A 356 17.33 -83.36 43.47
N ARG A 357 17.61 -83.66 42.20
CA ARG A 357 17.27 -84.86 41.38
C ARG A 357 15.81 -85.28 41.57
N SER A 358 15.02 -85.07 40.51
CA SER A 358 13.68 -85.62 40.24
C SER A 358 12.51 -84.65 40.37
N SER A 359 11.62 -84.76 39.38
CA SER A 359 10.28 -84.17 39.23
C SER A 359 10.23 -82.87 38.42
N ARG A 360 9.99 -82.99 37.11
CA ARG A 360 8.66 -83.04 36.45
C ARG A 360 8.18 -81.61 36.15
N SER A 361 8.26 -81.13 34.91
CA SER A 361 7.36 -81.40 33.76
C SER A 361 5.96 -80.79 33.90
N ARG A 362 5.50 -80.19 32.79
CA ARG A 362 4.13 -79.70 32.44
C ARG A 362 3.89 -78.21 32.73
N SER A 363 3.25 -77.41 31.87
CA SER A 363 2.65 -77.62 30.54
C SER A 363 2.19 -76.26 29.95
N ARG A 364 2.18 -76.16 28.61
CA ARG A 364 1.15 -75.61 27.67
C ARG A 364 0.30 -74.39 28.09
N SER A 365 0.23 -73.30 27.32
CA SER A 365 -0.40 -73.09 25.99
C SER A 365 -1.95 -72.97 26.02
N GLY A 366 -2.49 -71.94 25.34
CA GLY A 366 -3.89 -71.84 24.85
C GLY A 366 -4.59 -70.52 25.19
N SER A 367 -4.79 -69.62 24.22
CA SER A 367 -6.07 -69.29 23.50
C SER A 367 -6.93 -68.24 24.22
N MET A 368 -7.08 -67.02 23.69
CA MET A 368 -8.08 -66.58 22.70
C MET A 368 -9.53 -66.75 23.17
N ILE A 369 -10.30 -65.65 23.28
CA ILE A 369 -11.67 -65.44 22.75
C ILE A 369 -12.36 -64.20 23.41
N VAL A 370 -12.97 -63.41 22.51
CA VAL A 370 -13.87 -62.22 22.59
C VAL A 370 -13.31 -60.93 23.16
#